data_AF-C1EDL2-F1
#
_entry.id   AF-C1EDL2-F1
#
_cell.length_a   1.000
_cell.length_b   1.000
_cell.length_c   1.000
_cell.angle_alpha   90.00
_cell.angle_beta   90.00
_cell.angle_gamma   90.00
#
_symmetry.space_group_name_H-M   'P 1'
#
loop_
_entity.id
_entity.type
_entity.pdbx_description
1 polymer ?
#
loop_
_entity_poly.entity_id
_entity_poly.type
_entity_poly.pdbx_seq_one_letter_code
_entity_poly.pdbx_strand_id
1 'polypeptide(L)'
;MAATATASLARGTFPAARHPRRVYPRGVAALAARFQESRRVAAAVRAARDSQPVDDDDDESARRAEMTYADLPSVPGGSVLDCSRAYTVDIPRAIVADALPNRGVLQYVRLPAEEYNVLDSSAVTRIDVGTFRVNAGAQKILMWEIEPVGTLRIVPTDDGCEQILLGAVMNDVKARRTGKESVVIKAMNASLKDLTMRNAVSAVKSGSEGGTAIRCQIDVAGTFTEGPFAAAGSQRLCAMLDWCLRSVLPWFLEQLAADYADWASGKTRGKRAVNVTQVAGEILAGGKGKLPPGVAESAVERR
;
A
#
# COMPACT_ATOMS: atom_id res chain seq x y z
N MET A 1 -48.11 -35.73 -0.72
CA MET A 1 -49.22 -34.94 -1.29
C MET A 1 -49.25 -33.59 -0.61
N ALA A 2 -49.37 -32.54 -1.41
CA ALA A 2 -49.35 -31.13 -1.04
C ALA A 2 -50.57 -30.69 -0.23
N ALA A 3 -50.45 -29.60 0.56
CA ALA A 3 -51.29 -28.40 0.46
C ALA A 3 -50.93 -27.34 1.52
N THR A 4 -50.37 -26.25 1.03
CA THR A 4 -50.77 -24.83 1.20
C THR A 4 -51.71 -24.45 2.36
N ALA A 5 -51.32 -23.43 3.13
CA ALA A 5 -52.27 -22.46 3.72
C ALA A 5 -51.65 -21.07 3.84
N THR A 6 -52.45 -20.08 3.46
CA THR A 6 -52.11 -18.70 3.12
C THR A 6 -52.49 -17.74 4.26
N ALA A 7 -51.68 -16.69 4.42
CA ALA A 7 -51.90 -15.34 4.97
C ALA A 7 -53.07 -15.01 5.93
N SER A 8 -52.74 -14.23 6.98
CA SER A 8 -53.55 -13.06 7.34
C SER A 8 -52.72 -11.99 8.07
N LEU A 9 -52.84 -10.74 7.60
CA LEU A 9 -52.28 -9.53 8.22
C LEU A 9 -53.10 -9.14 9.47
N ALA A 10 -52.42 -8.71 10.52
CA ALA A 10 -52.99 -7.79 11.50
C ALA A 10 -51.93 -6.75 11.91
N ARG A 11 -52.25 -5.48 11.64
CA ARG A 11 -51.51 -4.29 12.07
C ARG A 11 -51.68 -4.12 13.58
N GLY A 12 -50.58 -3.95 14.29
CA GLY A 12 -50.56 -3.52 15.69
C GLY A 12 -49.44 -2.50 15.89
N THR A 13 -49.81 -1.23 15.98
CA THR A 13 -48.95 -0.07 16.28
C THR A 13 -48.60 -0.02 17.76
N PHE A 14 -47.31 0.06 18.11
CA PHE A 14 -46.80 0.47 19.43
C PHE A 14 -45.46 1.24 19.29
N PRO A 15 -45.09 2.10 20.26
CA PRO A 15 -44.50 3.41 20.01
C PRO A 15 -42.97 3.46 19.83
N ALA A 16 -42.52 4.53 19.19
CA ALA A 16 -41.14 4.86 18.92
C ALA A 16 -40.27 4.98 20.19
N ALA A 17 -39.33 4.05 20.36
CA ALA A 17 -38.23 4.20 21.30
C ALA A 17 -37.22 5.23 20.76
N ARG A 18 -36.96 6.28 21.55
CA ARG A 18 -35.97 7.33 21.26
C ARG A 18 -34.57 6.73 21.14
N HIS A 19 -33.94 6.86 19.97
CA HIS A 19 -32.52 6.59 19.80
C HIS A 19 -31.67 7.59 20.60
N PRO A 20 -30.58 7.13 21.26
CA PRO A 20 -29.60 8.03 21.84
C PRO A 20 -28.88 8.81 20.72
N ARG A 21 -28.87 10.14 20.84
CA ARG A 21 -28.10 11.04 19.98
C ARG A 21 -26.62 10.65 20.01
N ARG A 22 -26.11 10.12 18.88
CA ARG A 22 -24.67 9.99 18.64
C ARG A 22 -24.05 11.39 18.57
N VAL A 23 -23.24 11.72 19.58
CA VAL A 23 -22.31 12.84 19.53
C VAL A 23 -21.16 12.42 18.63
N TYR A 24 -21.09 12.95 17.42
CA TYR A 24 -19.92 12.82 16.56
C TYR A 24 -18.80 13.72 17.09
N PRO A 25 -17.55 13.24 17.22
CA PRO A 25 -16.43 14.10 17.53
C PRO A 25 -16.24 15.12 16.40
N ARG A 26 -16.23 16.41 16.77
CA ARG A 26 -16.20 17.59 15.89
C ARG A 26 -15.01 17.66 14.89
N GLY A 27 -14.03 16.74 14.97
CA GLY A 27 -12.86 16.71 14.10
C GLY A 27 -13.03 16.01 12.74
N VAL A 28 -13.96 15.04 12.62
CA VAL A 28 -14.08 14.22 11.39
C VAL A 28 -14.90 14.93 10.30
N ALA A 29 -15.89 15.73 10.71
CA ALA A 29 -16.71 16.53 9.80
C ALA A 29 -15.92 17.69 9.14
N ALA A 30 -15.00 18.30 9.89
CA ALA A 30 -14.13 19.38 9.38
C ALA A 30 -13.13 18.88 8.32
N LEU A 31 -12.66 17.63 8.45
CA LEU A 31 -11.77 17.01 7.48
C LEU A 31 -12.50 16.67 6.17
N ALA A 32 -13.71 16.10 6.26
CA ALA A 32 -14.54 15.79 5.11
C ALA A 32 -14.96 17.04 4.31
N ALA A 33 -15.27 18.14 5.01
CA ALA A 33 -15.60 19.42 4.39
C ALA A 33 -14.41 20.02 3.62
N ARG A 34 -13.19 19.94 4.17
CA ARG A 34 -11.98 20.45 3.50
C ARG A 34 -11.63 19.65 2.23
N PHE A 35 -11.88 18.35 2.20
CA PHE A 35 -11.69 17.53 0.99
C PHE A 35 -12.73 17.81 -0.10
N GLN A 36 -13.97 18.16 0.26
CA GLN A 36 -14.98 18.59 -0.73
C GLN A 36 -14.65 19.96 -1.34
N GLU A 37 -14.13 20.88 -0.53
CA GLU A 37 -13.64 22.19 -1.00
C GLU A 37 -12.50 22.02 -2.03
N SER A 38 -11.52 21.17 -1.74
CA SER A 38 -10.40 20.88 -2.66
C SER A 38 -10.85 20.25 -3.98
N ARG A 39 -11.91 19.42 -3.97
CA ARG A 39 -12.49 18.86 -5.21
C ARG A 39 -13.24 19.90 -6.02
N ARG A 40 -13.92 20.86 -5.39
CA ARG A 40 -14.58 21.99 -6.08
C ARG A 40 -13.57 22.92 -6.73
N VAL A 41 -12.49 23.24 -6.03
CA VAL A 41 -11.39 24.05 -6.60
C VAL A 41 -10.72 23.31 -7.77
N ALA A 42 -10.48 22.00 -7.65
CA ALA A 42 -9.93 21.20 -8.75
C ALA A 42 -10.87 21.11 -9.96
N ALA A 43 -12.19 21.03 -9.75
CA ALA A 43 -13.18 21.05 -10.83
C ALA A 43 -13.27 22.43 -11.52
N ALA A 44 -13.21 23.52 -10.75
CA ALA A 44 -13.20 24.88 -11.27
C ALA A 44 -11.93 25.17 -12.10
N VAL A 45 -10.77 24.68 -11.64
CA VAL A 45 -9.50 24.78 -12.37
C VAL A 45 -9.52 23.96 -13.67
N ARG A 46 -10.22 22.81 -13.69
CA ARG A 46 -10.40 22.01 -14.91
C ARG A 46 -11.31 22.71 -15.92
N ALA A 47 -12.42 23.30 -15.46
CA ALA A 47 -13.34 24.04 -16.31
C ALA A 47 -12.72 25.31 -16.91
N ALA A 48 -11.78 25.95 -16.20
CA ALA A 48 -11.03 27.10 -16.69
C ALA A 48 -9.93 26.74 -17.70
N ARG A 49 -9.52 25.47 -17.78
CA ARG A 49 -8.43 24.99 -18.65
C ARG A 49 -8.88 24.58 -20.05
N ASP A 50 -10.17 24.31 -20.25
CA ASP A 50 -10.74 23.90 -21.54
C ASP A 50 -11.10 25.08 -22.46
N SER A 51 -10.74 26.32 -22.12
CA SER A 51 -11.13 27.52 -22.90
C SER A 51 -10.00 28.47 -23.28
N GLN A 52 -8.73 28.05 -23.28
CA GLN A 52 -7.65 28.88 -23.85
C GLN A 52 -6.72 28.09 -24.78
N PRO A 53 -6.39 28.63 -25.97
CA PRO A 53 -5.40 28.03 -26.86
C PRO A 53 -4.00 28.18 -26.27
N VAL A 54 -3.15 27.22 -26.61
CA VAL A 54 -1.76 27.08 -26.15
C VAL A 54 -0.90 28.08 -26.91
N ASP A 55 -0.53 29.18 -26.28
CA ASP A 55 0.60 30.01 -26.68
C ASP A 55 1.77 29.74 -25.75
N ASP A 56 2.90 29.37 -26.37
CA ASP A 56 4.22 29.24 -25.75
C ASP A 56 4.76 30.64 -25.47
N ASP A 57 4.48 31.19 -24.29
CA ASP A 57 5.25 32.26 -23.64
C ASP A 57 4.74 32.41 -22.21
N ASP A 58 5.60 32.18 -21.20
CA ASP A 58 5.61 32.87 -19.90
C ASP A 58 6.52 32.17 -18.87
N ASP A 59 7.83 32.39 -19.04
CA ASP A 59 8.87 32.16 -18.02
C ASP A 59 8.79 33.18 -16.85
N GLU A 60 7.75 34.03 -16.81
CA GLU A 60 7.47 34.95 -15.69
C GLU A 60 6.47 34.42 -14.66
N SER A 61 5.73 33.34 -14.97
CA SER A 61 4.76 32.74 -14.04
C SER A 61 5.41 31.83 -12.97
N ALA A 62 6.72 31.56 -13.10
CA ALA A 62 7.52 30.75 -12.17
C ALA A 62 7.89 31.47 -10.84
N ARG A 63 7.50 32.74 -10.65
CA ARG A 63 7.66 33.48 -9.39
C ARG A 63 6.50 33.34 -8.42
N ARG A 64 5.52 32.47 -8.71
CA ARG A 64 4.45 32.15 -7.76
C ARG A 64 5.01 31.26 -6.67
N ALA A 65 5.47 31.91 -5.58
CA ALA A 65 5.96 31.34 -4.32
C ALA A 65 5.93 29.80 -4.32
N GLU A 66 7.03 29.16 -4.72
CA GLU A 66 7.24 27.76 -4.42
C GLU A 66 7.05 27.66 -2.90
N MET A 67 5.95 27.04 -2.46
CA MET A 67 5.72 26.76 -1.05
C MET A 67 6.89 25.90 -0.61
N THR A 68 7.83 26.53 0.09
CA THR A 68 9.07 25.87 0.50
C THR A 68 8.80 25.13 1.79
N TYR A 69 9.61 24.12 2.07
CA TYR A 69 9.45 23.35 3.29
C TYR A 69 9.58 24.21 4.57
N ALA A 70 10.26 25.35 4.48
CA ALA A 70 10.36 26.33 5.55
C ALA A 70 9.01 26.94 5.97
N ASP A 71 7.98 26.81 5.13
CA ASP A 71 6.63 27.33 5.38
C ASP A 71 5.73 26.32 6.13
N LEU A 72 6.18 25.06 6.29
CA LEU A 72 5.48 24.05 7.08
C LEU A 72 5.90 24.16 8.55
N PRO A 73 4.95 24.18 9.50
CA PRO A 73 5.28 24.26 10.91
C PRO A 73 6.14 23.05 11.32
N SER A 74 7.39 23.32 11.73
CA SER A 74 8.27 22.25 12.23
C SER A 74 7.67 21.65 13.49
N VAL A 75 7.55 20.33 13.55
CA VAL A 75 7.15 19.64 14.77
C VAL A 75 8.39 19.54 15.68
N PRO A 76 8.37 20.11 16.90
CA PRO A 76 9.50 20.02 17.82
C PRO A 76 9.84 18.55 18.10
N GLY A 77 11.09 18.14 17.86
CA GLY A 77 11.57 16.77 18.09
C GLY A 77 11.54 15.83 16.88
N GLY A 78 11.14 16.30 15.69
CA GLY A 78 11.10 15.48 14.47
C GLY A 78 9.85 14.59 14.39
N SER A 79 9.90 13.56 13.54
CA SER A 79 8.81 12.60 13.36
C SER A 79 9.30 11.17 13.52
N VAL A 80 8.49 10.33 14.14
CA VAL A 80 8.72 8.89 14.29
C VAL A 80 7.68 8.15 13.46
N LEU A 81 8.15 7.25 12.62
CA LEU A 81 7.33 6.26 11.93
C LEU A 81 7.48 4.94 12.67
N ASP A 82 6.35 4.36 13.04
CA ASP A 82 6.24 3.01 13.58
C ASP A 82 4.87 2.48 13.14
N CYS A 83 4.88 1.63 12.12
CA CYS A 83 3.67 1.05 11.55
C CYS A 83 3.92 -0.41 11.25
N SER A 84 3.03 -1.26 11.76
CA SER A 84 3.04 -2.67 11.43
C SER A 84 1.62 -3.14 11.14
N ARG A 85 1.49 -3.96 10.09
CA ARG A 85 0.23 -4.57 9.65
C ARG A 85 0.50 -6.00 9.23
N ALA A 86 -0.38 -6.91 9.62
CA ALA A 86 -0.32 -8.31 9.23
C ALA A 86 -1.67 -8.78 8.69
N TYR A 87 -1.65 -9.55 7.62
CA TYR A 87 -2.82 -10.19 7.03
C TYR A 87 -2.52 -11.65 6.72
N THR A 88 -3.57 -12.45 6.64
CA THR A 88 -3.51 -13.84 6.20
C THR A 88 -4.47 -14.07 5.06
N VAL A 89 -4.14 -14.97 4.14
CA VAL A 89 -5.06 -15.55 3.17
C VAL A 89 -5.15 -17.05 3.37
N ASP A 90 -6.36 -17.54 3.58
CA ASP A 90 -6.63 -18.97 3.67
C ASP A 90 -6.46 -19.63 2.31
N ILE A 91 -5.73 -20.73 2.27
CA ILE A 91 -5.58 -21.55 1.08
C ILE A 91 -6.67 -22.66 1.12
N PRO A 92 -7.53 -22.75 0.09
CA PRO A 92 -8.53 -23.80 0.02
C PRO A 92 -7.93 -25.20 0.17
N ARG A 93 -8.52 -26.03 1.04
CA ARG A 93 -8.01 -27.39 1.33
C ARG A 93 -7.88 -28.26 0.11
N ALA A 94 -8.80 -28.12 -0.86
CA ALA A 94 -8.75 -28.85 -2.13
C ALA A 94 -7.44 -28.57 -2.89
N ILE A 95 -7.00 -27.31 -2.94
CA ILE A 95 -5.75 -26.93 -3.63
C ILE A 95 -4.53 -27.56 -2.94
N VAL A 96 -4.54 -27.62 -1.60
CA VAL A 96 -3.45 -28.25 -0.83
C VAL A 96 -3.46 -29.77 -1.02
N ALA A 97 -4.64 -30.39 -1.04
CA ALA A 97 -4.79 -31.84 -1.23
C ALA A 97 -4.38 -32.30 -2.65
N ASP A 98 -4.66 -31.47 -3.66
CA ASP A 98 -4.38 -31.76 -5.07
C ASP A 98 -2.99 -31.26 -5.52
N ALA A 99 -2.17 -30.73 -4.60
CA ALA A 99 -0.84 -30.23 -4.93
C ALA A 99 0.09 -31.36 -5.37
N LEU A 100 0.94 -31.08 -6.38
CA LEU A 100 1.99 -32.01 -6.79
C LEU A 100 2.98 -32.29 -5.63
N PRO A 101 3.71 -33.42 -5.66
CA PRO A 101 4.69 -33.74 -4.64
C PRO A 101 5.68 -32.59 -4.37
N ASN A 102 5.94 -32.32 -3.09
CA ASN A 102 6.79 -31.22 -2.61
C ASN A 102 6.29 -29.80 -2.96
N ARG A 103 5.01 -29.63 -3.30
CA ARG A 103 4.41 -28.32 -3.58
C ARG A 103 3.42 -27.83 -2.53
N GLY A 104 3.72 -28.08 -1.27
CA GLY A 104 2.95 -27.51 -0.15
C GLY A 104 3.17 -26.00 0.00
N VAL A 105 2.28 -25.36 0.77
CA VAL A 105 2.33 -23.90 1.00
C VAL A 105 3.67 -23.46 1.59
N LEU A 106 4.24 -24.24 2.52
CA LEU A 106 5.54 -23.94 3.12
C LEU A 106 6.67 -23.93 2.08
N GLN A 107 6.67 -24.88 1.15
CA GLN A 107 7.66 -24.93 0.08
C GLN A 107 7.49 -23.74 -0.87
N TYR A 108 6.25 -23.37 -1.16
CA TYR A 108 5.95 -22.20 -1.98
C TYR A 108 6.47 -20.90 -1.37
N VAL A 109 6.17 -20.60 -0.11
CA VAL A 109 6.59 -19.33 0.52
C VAL A 109 8.11 -19.24 0.77
N ARG A 110 8.82 -20.36 0.59
CA ARG A 110 10.28 -20.47 0.67
C ARG A 110 10.97 -20.46 -0.70
N LEU A 111 10.21 -20.36 -1.78
CA LEU A 111 10.80 -20.27 -3.11
C LEU A 111 11.79 -19.10 -3.18
N PRO A 112 12.88 -19.25 -3.95
CA PRO A 112 13.73 -18.13 -4.29
C PRO A 112 12.90 -16.99 -4.87
N ALA A 113 13.32 -15.76 -4.62
CA ALA A 113 12.60 -14.57 -5.06
C ALA A 113 12.34 -14.56 -6.57
N GLU A 114 13.27 -15.12 -7.36
CA GLU A 114 13.17 -15.19 -8.82
C GLU A 114 12.06 -16.13 -9.32
N GLU A 115 11.54 -17.00 -8.46
CA GLU A 115 10.51 -17.97 -8.82
C GLU A 115 9.09 -17.49 -8.54
N TYR A 116 8.91 -16.28 -7.99
CA TYR A 116 7.58 -15.67 -7.86
C TYR A 116 7.21 -14.88 -9.12
N ASN A 117 6.06 -15.20 -9.71
CA ASN A 117 5.54 -14.45 -10.87
C ASN A 117 4.98 -13.06 -10.52
N VAL A 118 4.87 -12.75 -9.24
CA VAL A 118 4.30 -11.47 -8.74
C VAL A 118 5.29 -10.31 -8.92
N LEU A 119 6.54 -10.59 -9.30
CA LEU A 119 7.55 -9.57 -9.52
C LEU A 119 7.52 -9.07 -10.97
N ASP A 120 7.28 -7.77 -11.15
CA ASP A 120 7.54 -7.11 -12.43
C ASP A 120 9.05 -7.12 -12.70
N SER A 121 9.48 -7.95 -13.66
CA SER A 121 10.89 -8.08 -14.02
C SER A 121 11.52 -6.82 -14.61
N SER A 122 10.72 -5.83 -15.02
CA SER A 122 11.24 -4.53 -15.46
C SER A 122 11.51 -3.58 -14.28
N ALA A 123 10.83 -3.80 -13.16
CA ALA A 123 10.96 -3.03 -11.92
C ALA A 123 12.00 -3.63 -10.95
N VAL A 124 12.33 -4.93 -11.09
CA VAL A 124 13.21 -5.65 -10.16
C VAL A 124 14.50 -6.07 -10.86
N THR A 125 15.63 -5.59 -10.36
CA THR A 125 16.98 -5.96 -10.84
C THR A 125 17.75 -6.65 -9.72
N ARG A 126 18.28 -7.85 -9.96
CA ARG A 126 19.17 -8.52 -9.01
C ARG A 126 20.55 -7.84 -9.04
N ILE A 127 21.06 -7.48 -7.86
CA ILE A 127 22.38 -6.83 -7.72
C ILE A 127 23.39 -7.73 -7.01
N ASP A 128 22.93 -8.68 -6.19
CA ASP A 128 23.77 -9.70 -5.55
C ASP A 128 22.92 -10.95 -5.21
N VAL A 129 23.52 -11.98 -4.62
CA VAL A 129 22.82 -13.13 -4.03
C VAL A 129 21.81 -12.65 -2.99
N GLY A 130 20.54 -12.98 -3.23
CA GLY A 130 19.44 -12.59 -2.37
C GLY A 130 19.20 -11.08 -2.27
N THR A 131 19.87 -10.25 -3.09
CA THR A 131 19.75 -8.78 -3.00
C THR A 131 19.27 -8.19 -4.31
N PHE A 132 18.23 -7.37 -4.21
CA PHE A 132 17.46 -6.86 -5.34
C PHE A 132 17.27 -5.36 -5.21
N ARG A 133 17.42 -4.66 -6.33
CA ARG A 133 16.98 -3.28 -6.49
C ARG A 133 15.57 -3.27 -7.09
N VAL A 134 14.65 -2.58 -6.44
CA VAL A 134 13.25 -2.48 -6.84
C VAL A 134 12.92 -1.02 -7.14
N ASN A 135 12.34 -0.78 -8.30
CA ASN A 135 11.94 0.54 -8.78
C ASN A 135 10.41 0.62 -8.82
N ALA A 136 9.82 1.62 -8.16
CA ALA A 136 8.37 1.82 -8.13
C ALA A 136 7.83 2.58 -9.37
N GLY A 137 8.69 2.87 -10.34
CA GLY A 137 8.43 3.70 -11.50
C GLY A 137 8.43 5.19 -11.18
N ALA A 138 8.54 6.01 -12.22
CA ALA A 138 8.43 7.46 -12.10
C ALA A 138 7.01 7.87 -11.69
N GLN A 139 6.92 8.72 -10.66
CA GLN A 139 5.69 9.20 -10.08
C GLN A 139 5.72 10.72 -10.02
N LYS A 140 4.61 11.35 -10.43
CA LYS A 140 4.41 12.78 -10.28
C LYS A 140 3.62 13.06 -9.00
N ILE A 141 4.27 13.64 -8.01
CA ILE A 141 3.66 14.00 -6.72
C ILE A 141 3.77 15.51 -6.57
N LEU A 142 2.63 16.20 -6.58
CA LEU A 142 2.56 17.66 -6.59
C LEU A 142 3.40 18.25 -7.75
N MET A 143 4.45 19.01 -7.44
CA MET A 143 5.39 19.62 -8.38
C MET A 143 6.64 18.77 -8.66
N TRP A 144 6.78 17.61 -8.00
CA TRP A 144 7.95 16.74 -8.15
C TRP A 144 7.67 15.55 -9.06
N GLU A 145 8.72 15.14 -9.77
CA GLU A 145 8.74 13.93 -10.58
C GLU A 145 9.86 13.06 -10.02
N ILE A 146 9.47 12.04 -9.25
CA ILE A 146 10.39 11.20 -8.49
C ILE A 146 10.21 9.74 -8.84
N GLU A 147 11.29 8.99 -8.78
CA GLU A 147 11.27 7.55 -8.93
C GLU A 147 11.81 6.90 -7.65
N PRO A 148 10.94 6.32 -6.80
CA PRO A 148 11.37 5.61 -5.61
C PRO A 148 12.10 4.31 -5.97
N VAL A 149 13.29 4.14 -5.40
CA VAL A 149 14.10 2.93 -5.56
C VAL A 149 14.49 2.38 -4.20
N GLY A 150 14.14 1.12 -3.95
CA GLY A 150 14.52 0.37 -2.75
C GLY A 150 15.58 -0.68 -3.06
N THR A 151 16.49 -0.91 -2.12
CA THR A 151 17.38 -2.08 -2.13
C THR A 151 16.92 -3.04 -1.05
N LEU A 152 16.51 -4.24 -1.44
CA LEU A 152 15.95 -5.27 -0.57
C LEU A 152 16.87 -6.48 -0.52
N ARG A 153 17.02 -7.07 0.65
CA ARG A 153 17.62 -8.40 0.84
C ARG A 153 16.54 -9.40 1.23
N ILE A 154 16.53 -10.54 0.58
CA ILE A 154 15.59 -11.62 0.82
C ILE A 154 16.31 -12.72 1.60
N VAL A 155 15.77 -13.04 2.78
CA VAL A 155 16.33 -13.98 3.74
C VAL A 155 15.33 -15.11 3.94
N PRO A 156 15.65 -16.36 3.57
CA PRO A 156 14.81 -17.50 3.88
C PRO A 156 14.67 -17.72 5.40
N THR A 157 13.49 -18.16 5.85
CA THR A 157 13.22 -18.51 7.26
C THR A 157 12.67 -19.93 7.40
N ASP A 158 12.47 -20.36 8.64
CA ASP A 158 11.91 -21.68 8.95
C ASP A 158 10.46 -21.86 8.47
N ASP A 159 9.73 -20.76 8.33
CA ASP A 159 8.32 -20.70 7.99
C ASP A 159 8.04 -19.97 6.67
N GLY A 160 9.05 -19.41 6.00
CA GLY A 160 8.89 -18.66 4.75
C GLY A 160 10.11 -17.86 4.35
N CYS A 161 9.94 -16.55 4.15
CA CYS A 161 11.02 -15.62 3.88
C CYS A 161 10.75 -14.21 4.42
N GLU A 162 11.81 -13.44 4.60
CA GLU A 162 11.79 -12.02 4.97
C GLU A 162 12.44 -11.18 3.88
N GLN A 163 11.84 -10.04 3.55
CA GLN A 163 12.40 -9.01 2.69
C GLN A 163 12.78 -7.83 3.58
N ILE A 164 14.07 -7.52 3.64
CA ILE A 164 14.64 -6.49 4.52
C ILE A 164 15.11 -5.33 3.66
N LEU A 165 14.62 -4.12 3.95
CA LEU A 165 15.11 -2.91 3.32
C LEU A 165 16.52 -2.59 3.80
N LEU A 166 17.48 -2.59 2.87
CA LEU A 166 18.85 -2.17 3.10
C LEU A 166 19.04 -0.66 2.86
N GLY A 167 18.19 -0.06 2.04
CA GLY A 167 18.20 1.38 1.79
C GLY A 167 17.17 1.80 0.75
N ALA A 168 16.79 3.07 0.78
CA ALA A 168 15.86 3.66 -0.15
C ALA A 168 16.40 5.01 -0.66
N VAL A 169 16.09 5.32 -1.92
CA VAL A 169 16.42 6.59 -2.56
C VAL A 169 15.26 7.04 -3.46
N MET A 170 15.02 8.34 -3.49
CA MET A 170 14.14 9.01 -4.42
C MET A 170 15.01 9.61 -5.53
N ASN A 171 14.93 9.04 -6.73
CA ASN A 171 15.60 9.60 -7.90
C ASN A 171 14.82 10.82 -8.41
N ASP A 172 15.50 11.93 -8.63
CA ASP A 172 14.91 13.13 -9.25
C ASP A 172 14.85 12.94 -10.78
N VAL A 173 13.68 12.55 -11.27
CA VAL A 173 13.46 12.28 -12.70
C VAL A 173 13.52 13.60 -13.49
N LYS A 174 13.04 14.69 -12.90
CA LYS A 174 13.10 16.03 -13.52
C LYS A 174 14.54 16.50 -13.65
N ALA A 175 15.37 16.32 -12.63
CA ALA A 175 16.78 16.70 -12.68
C ALA A 175 17.56 15.97 -13.78
N ARG A 176 17.22 14.71 -14.10
CA ARG A 176 17.83 14.02 -15.25
C ARG A 176 17.59 14.74 -16.58
N ARG A 177 16.45 15.42 -16.71
CA ARG A 177 16.09 16.20 -17.90
C ARG A 177 16.60 17.64 -17.87
N THR A 178 16.62 18.26 -16.68
CA THR A 178 16.92 19.70 -16.54
C THR A 178 18.31 20.01 -15.99
N GLY A 179 19.07 19.01 -15.54
CA GLY A 179 20.37 19.16 -14.91
C GLY A 179 20.37 19.82 -13.52
N LYS A 180 19.19 20.18 -12.99
CA LYS A 180 19.03 20.91 -11.72
C LYS A 180 18.36 20.00 -10.69
N GLU A 181 19.14 19.57 -9.70
CA GLU A 181 18.63 18.77 -8.57
C GLU A 181 17.70 19.59 -7.66
N SER A 182 16.60 18.96 -7.24
CA SER A 182 15.72 19.50 -6.21
C SER A 182 16.35 19.40 -4.81
N VAL A 183 16.48 20.55 -4.14
CA VAL A 183 16.88 20.61 -2.72
C VAL A 183 15.94 19.79 -1.83
N VAL A 184 14.66 19.73 -2.19
CA VAL A 184 13.67 18.93 -1.43
C VAL A 184 13.93 17.44 -1.58
N ILE A 185 14.23 16.96 -2.78
CA ILE A 185 14.51 15.52 -3.02
C ILE A 185 15.83 15.13 -2.34
N LYS A 186 16.83 16.02 -2.35
CA LYS A 186 18.06 15.82 -1.57
C LYS A 186 17.78 15.70 -0.08
N ALA A 187 16.92 16.56 0.47
CA ALA A 187 16.49 16.48 1.87
C ALA A 187 15.65 15.22 2.17
N MET A 188 14.79 14.77 1.25
CA MET A 188 14.09 13.48 1.35
C MET A 188 15.10 12.34 1.49
N ASN A 189 16.09 12.28 0.60
CA ASN A 189 17.09 11.21 0.63
C ASN A 189 17.93 11.20 1.90
N ALA A 190 18.32 12.38 2.39
CA ALA A 190 19.01 12.49 3.68
C ALA A 190 18.17 11.94 4.84
N SER A 191 16.85 12.12 4.80
CA SER A 191 15.94 11.63 5.84
C SER A 191 15.66 10.11 5.75
N LEU A 192 15.91 9.46 4.62
CA LEU A 192 15.65 8.02 4.44
C LEU A 192 16.69 7.10 5.10
N LYS A 193 17.81 7.64 5.61
CA LYS A 193 18.90 6.86 6.21
C LYS A 193 18.46 6.01 7.41
N ASP A 194 17.47 6.50 8.17
CA ASP A 194 16.95 5.86 9.38
C ASP A 194 15.69 5.02 9.10
N LEU A 195 15.25 4.93 7.83
CA LEU A 195 14.10 4.12 7.44
C LEU A 195 14.48 2.65 7.43
N THR A 196 13.72 1.85 8.18
CA THR A 196 13.79 0.40 8.16
C THR A 196 12.45 -0.16 7.71
N MET A 197 12.49 -1.26 6.96
CA MET A 197 11.30 -2.02 6.58
C MET A 197 11.64 -3.50 6.55
N ARG A 198 10.70 -4.31 7.04
CA ARG A 198 10.72 -5.77 6.95
C ARG A 198 9.36 -6.23 6.44
N ASN A 199 9.36 -7.06 5.40
CA ASN A 199 8.19 -7.79 4.95
C ASN A 199 8.42 -9.28 5.20
N ALA A 200 7.63 -9.90 6.07
CA ALA A 200 7.69 -11.33 6.36
C ALA A 200 6.52 -12.05 5.71
N VAL A 201 6.83 -13.02 4.83
CA VAL A 201 5.85 -13.90 4.21
C VAL A 201 6.06 -15.30 4.76
N SER A 202 5.05 -15.89 5.39
CA SER A 202 5.16 -17.20 6.03
C SER A 202 3.94 -18.09 5.84
N ALA A 203 4.14 -19.40 5.92
CA ALA A 203 3.07 -20.37 5.98
C ALA A 203 2.61 -20.53 7.44
N VAL A 204 1.33 -20.36 7.68
CA VAL A 204 0.72 -20.49 9.02
C VAL A 204 -0.46 -21.44 8.99
N LYS A 205 -0.86 -21.93 10.16
CA LYS A 205 -2.13 -22.67 10.29
C LYS A 205 -3.28 -21.69 10.09
N SER A 206 -4.26 -22.07 9.28
CA SER A 206 -5.51 -21.30 9.15
C SER A 206 -6.27 -21.33 10.47
N GLY A 207 -7.04 -20.27 10.74
CA GLY A 207 -8.02 -20.26 11.82
C GLY A 207 -9.20 -21.22 11.59
N SER A 208 -9.34 -21.77 10.38
CA SER A 208 -10.28 -22.85 10.05
C SER A 208 -9.66 -24.23 10.33
N GLU A 209 -10.43 -25.18 10.88
CA GLU A 209 -9.94 -26.46 11.44
C GLU A 209 -9.06 -27.28 10.48
N GLY A 210 -7.73 -27.17 10.57
CA GLY A 210 -6.80 -27.93 9.72
C GLY A 210 -6.55 -27.35 8.33
N GLY A 211 -6.91 -26.08 8.10
CA GLY A 211 -6.49 -25.34 6.90
C GLY A 211 -5.06 -24.81 7.00
N THR A 212 -4.48 -24.41 5.87
CA THR A 212 -3.20 -23.68 5.80
C THR A 212 -3.46 -22.30 5.23
N ALA A 213 -2.70 -21.30 5.66
CA ALA A 213 -2.78 -19.93 5.19
C ALA A 213 -1.39 -19.37 4.88
N ILE A 214 -1.34 -18.36 4.02
CA ILE A 214 -0.15 -17.53 3.82
C ILE A 214 -0.35 -16.25 4.63
N ARG A 215 0.61 -15.92 5.48
CA ARG A 215 0.67 -14.68 6.25
C ARG A 215 1.66 -13.73 5.60
N CYS A 216 1.31 -12.45 5.59
CA CYS A 216 2.20 -11.36 5.21
C CYS A 216 2.15 -10.29 6.31
N GLN A 217 3.30 -9.95 6.89
CA GLN A 217 3.45 -8.85 7.86
C GLN A 217 4.48 -7.86 7.34
N ILE A 218 4.10 -6.59 7.25
CA ILE A 218 5.04 -5.51 6.95
C ILE A 218 5.21 -4.65 8.20
N ASP A 219 6.45 -4.50 8.62
CA ASP A 219 6.89 -3.56 9.65
C ASP A 219 7.69 -2.45 8.97
N VAL A 220 7.35 -1.20 9.25
CA VAL A 220 8.11 -0.03 8.81
C VAL A 220 8.34 0.88 10.00
N ALA A 221 9.59 1.24 10.22
CA ALA A 221 9.97 2.13 11.29
C ALA A 221 11.01 3.14 10.82
N GLY A 222 11.10 4.28 11.48
CA GLY A 222 12.13 5.26 11.23
C GLY A 222 11.99 6.50 12.10
N THR A 223 13.08 7.23 12.28
CA THR A 223 13.08 8.52 12.98
C THR A 223 13.63 9.57 12.05
N PHE A 224 12.82 10.60 11.79
CA PHE A 224 13.11 11.68 10.86
C PHE A 224 13.33 12.96 11.64
N THR A 225 14.58 13.39 11.73
CA THR A 225 14.97 14.63 12.43
C THR A 225 15.00 15.84 11.52
N GLU A 226 15.08 15.63 10.20
CA GLU A 226 15.22 16.67 9.19
C GLU A 226 14.42 16.36 7.91
N GLY A 227 14.23 17.39 7.08
CA GLY A 227 13.59 17.26 5.78
C GLY A 227 12.09 16.92 5.83
N PRO A 228 11.48 16.62 4.67
CA PRO A 228 10.03 16.53 4.49
C PRO A 228 9.27 15.60 5.42
N PHE A 229 9.89 14.49 5.83
CA PHE A 229 9.26 13.56 6.76
C PHE A 229 9.27 14.09 8.20
N ALA A 230 10.26 14.87 8.62
CA ALA A 230 10.35 15.39 9.98
C ALA A 230 9.20 16.35 10.34
N ALA A 231 8.82 17.29 9.46
CA ALA A 231 7.68 18.19 9.66
C ALA A 231 6.35 17.66 9.12
N ALA A 232 6.31 16.48 8.46
CA ALA A 232 5.03 15.84 8.14
C ALA A 232 4.27 15.45 9.42
N GLY A 233 5.00 15.15 10.51
CA GLY A 233 4.47 14.72 11.80
C GLY A 233 4.21 13.21 11.84
N SER A 234 4.58 12.58 12.95
CA SER A 234 4.42 11.12 13.18
C SER A 234 3.00 10.63 12.87
N GLN A 235 1.98 11.33 13.36
CA GLN A 235 0.58 10.93 13.17
C GLN A 235 0.21 10.85 11.69
N ARG A 236 0.64 11.82 10.88
CA ARG A 236 0.31 11.85 9.44
C ARG A 236 1.07 10.78 8.68
N LEU A 237 2.36 10.59 8.98
CA LEU A 237 3.17 9.54 8.35
C LEU A 237 2.62 8.16 8.66
N CYS A 238 2.36 7.85 9.93
CA CYS A 238 1.79 6.57 10.32
C CYS A 238 0.39 6.37 9.71
N ALA A 239 -0.47 7.38 9.68
CA ALA A 239 -1.80 7.26 9.08
C ALA A 239 -1.75 7.03 7.56
N MET A 240 -0.82 7.70 6.86
CA MET A 240 -0.62 7.51 5.43
C MET A 240 -0.13 6.09 5.13
N LEU A 241 0.90 5.63 5.85
CA LEU A 241 1.43 4.30 5.66
C LEU A 241 0.41 3.22 6.06
N ASP A 242 -0.29 3.41 7.17
CA ASP A 242 -1.38 2.53 7.61
C ASP A 242 -2.39 2.28 6.49
N TRP A 243 -2.83 3.38 5.89
CA TRP A 243 -3.78 3.34 4.80
C TRP A 243 -3.21 2.62 3.57
N CYS A 244 -1.95 2.88 3.20
CA CYS A 244 -1.29 2.16 2.11
C CYS A 244 -1.27 0.64 2.37
N LEU A 245 -0.85 0.22 3.57
CA LEU A 245 -0.73 -1.19 3.93
C LEU A 245 -2.09 -1.89 3.94
N ARG A 246 -3.15 -1.22 4.43
CA ARG A 246 -4.53 -1.74 4.41
C ARG A 246 -5.05 -1.99 2.99
N SER A 247 -4.58 -1.22 2.01
CA SER A 247 -4.98 -1.39 0.61
C SER A 247 -4.13 -2.43 -0.12
N VAL A 248 -2.82 -2.44 0.09
CA VAL A 248 -1.89 -3.31 -0.67
C VAL A 248 -1.87 -4.74 -0.18
N LEU A 249 -1.79 -4.94 1.14
CA LEU A 249 -1.55 -6.27 1.70
C LEU A 249 -2.64 -7.29 1.34
N PRO A 250 -3.95 -6.95 1.42
CA PRO A 250 -4.99 -7.90 1.05
C PRO A 250 -4.91 -8.33 -0.42
N TRP A 251 -4.67 -7.38 -1.32
CA TRP A 251 -4.53 -7.65 -2.75
C TRP A 251 -3.29 -8.49 -3.05
N PHE A 252 -2.16 -8.17 -2.41
CA PHE A 252 -0.91 -8.92 -2.57
C PHE A 252 -1.08 -10.38 -2.15
N LEU A 253 -1.76 -10.62 -1.03
CA LEU A 253 -2.05 -11.98 -0.55
C LEU A 253 -2.99 -12.74 -1.49
N GLU A 254 -4.00 -12.09 -2.05
CA GLU A 254 -4.87 -12.70 -3.07
C GLU A 254 -4.06 -13.14 -4.30
N GLN A 255 -3.10 -12.32 -4.76
CA GLN A 255 -2.20 -12.69 -5.85
C GLN A 255 -1.29 -13.86 -5.47
N LEU A 256 -0.74 -13.89 -4.25
CA LEU A 256 0.07 -15.01 -3.78
C LEU A 256 -0.73 -16.31 -3.67
N ALA A 257 -1.97 -16.27 -3.20
CA ALA A 257 -2.84 -17.45 -3.13
C ALA A 257 -3.14 -18.01 -4.53
N ALA A 258 -3.39 -17.13 -5.49
CA ALA A 258 -3.64 -17.51 -6.87
C ALA A 258 -2.37 -18.07 -7.54
N ASP A 259 -1.20 -17.45 -7.33
CA ASP A 259 0.07 -17.97 -7.86
C ASP A 259 0.47 -19.30 -7.21
N TYR A 260 0.20 -19.48 -5.91
CA TYR A 260 0.34 -20.77 -5.24
C TYR A 260 -0.54 -21.84 -5.90
N ALA A 261 -1.80 -21.55 -6.22
CA ALA A 261 -2.68 -22.53 -6.86
C ALA A 261 -2.16 -22.98 -8.23
N ASP A 262 -1.65 -22.05 -9.03
CA ASP A 262 -1.04 -22.34 -10.32
C ASP A 262 0.28 -23.12 -10.15
N TRP A 263 1.12 -22.73 -9.19
CA TRP A 263 2.36 -23.43 -8.86
C TRP A 263 2.09 -24.85 -8.34
N ALA A 264 1.18 -25.04 -7.39
CA ALA A 264 0.86 -26.31 -6.77
C ALA A 264 0.39 -27.35 -7.80
N SER A 265 -0.39 -26.91 -8.79
CA SER A 265 -0.92 -27.77 -9.87
C SER A 265 0.05 -27.95 -11.05
N GLY A 266 1.23 -27.32 -11.02
CA GLY A 266 2.21 -27.42 -12.11
C GLY A 266 1.81 -26.69 -13.39
N LYS A 267 0.83 -25.78 -13.32
CA LYS A 267 0.42 -24.99 -14.48
C LYS A 267 1.55 -24.05 -14.93
N THR A 268 1.56 -23.75 -16.22
CA THR A 268 2.44 -22.71 -16.74
C THR A 268 2.12 -21.39 -16.07
N ARG A 269 3.15 -20.85 -15.46
CA ARG A 269 3.13 -19.68 -14.60
C ARG A 269 3.51 -18.47 -15.45
N GLY A 270 2.51 -17.71 -15.89
CA GLY A 270 2.73 -16.48 -16.65
C GLY A 270 3.07 -15.32 -15.71
N LYS A 271 4.01 -14.46 -16.11
CA LYS A 271 4.25 -13.18 -15.41
C LYS A 271 2.94 -12.41 -15.40
N ARG A 272 2.30 -12.27 -14.23
CA ARG A 272 1.15 -11.39 -14.11
C ARG A 272 1.69 -9.97 -14.22
N ALA A 273 1.11 -9.16 -15.08
CA ALA A 273 1.47 -7.74 -15.18
C ALA A 273 1.06 -7.06 -13.87
N VAL A 274 1.92 -7.13 -12.87
CA VAL A 274 1.77 -6.39 -11.63
C VAL A 274 2.18 -4.96 -11.94
N ASN A 275 1.19 -4.17 -12.33
CA ASN A 275 1.40 -2.74 -12.52
C ASN A 275 1.49 -2.08 -11.14
N VAL A 276 2.70 -2.08 -10.56
CA VAL A 276 3.01 -1.45 -9.27
C VAL A 276 2.54 0.02 -9.24
N THR A 277 2.57 0.69 -10.39
CA THR A 277 2.08 2.07 -10.57
C THR A 277 0.55 2.16 -10.50
N GLN A 278 -0.18 1.19 -11.05
CA GLN A 278 -1.64 1.10 -10.91
C GLN A 278 -2.04 0.79 -9.47
N VAL A 279 -1.35 -0.15 -8.81
CA VAL A 279 -1.58 -0.45 -7.38
C VAL A 279 -1.31 0.81 -6.54
N ALA A 280 -0.22 1.53 -6.79
CA ALA A 280 0.05 2.83 -6.17
C ALA A 280 -1.07 3.86 -6.42
N GLY A 281 -1.62 3.91 -7.64
CA GLY A 281 -2.73 4.78 -8.00
C GLY A 281 -4.08 4.41 -7.35
N GLU A 282 -4.38 3.12 -7.22
CA GLU A 282 -5.60 2.61 -6.59
C GLU A 282 -5.57 2.78 -5.06
N ILE A 283 -4.40 2.59 -4.44
CA ILE A 283 -4.16 3.00 -3.05
C ILE A 283 -4.50 4.48 -2.94
N LEU A 284 -3.88 5.34 -3.76
CA LEU A 284 -4.08 6.80 -3.73
C LEU A 284 -5.56 7.23 -3.87
N ALA A 285 -6.39 6.41 -4.52
CA ALA A 285 -7.81 6.66 -4.75
C ALA A 285 -8.76 6.26 -3.58
N GLY A 286 -8.26 5.64 -2.51
CA GLY A 286 -9.01 5.49 -1.26
C GLY A 286 -9.98 4.31 -1.17
N GLY A 287 -9.61 3.15 -1.70
CA GLY A 287 -10.41 1.92 -1.60
C GLY A 287 -10.62 1.45 -0.15
N LYS A 288 -11.74 1.85 0.47
CA LYS A 288 -12.32 1.15 1.64
C LYS A 288 -13.20 0.00 1.14
N GLY A 289 -12.56 -1.07 0.68
CA GLY A 289 -13.24 -2.25 0.14
C GLY A 289 -13.51 -3.32 1.19
N LYS A 290 -14.50 -4.17 0.93
CA LYS A 290 -14.62 -5.49 1.53
C LYS A 290 -13.33 -6.27 1.24
N LEU A 291 -12.73 -6.92 2.24
CA LEU A 291 -11.53 -7.73 2.01
C LEU A 291 -11.81 -8.84 0.99
N PRO A 292 -10.81 -9.24 0.18
CA PRO A 292 -10.96 -10.37 -0.72
C PRO A 292 -11.37 -11.64 0.04
N PRO A 293 -12.08 -12.59 -0.61
CA PRO A 293 -12.45 -13.85 0.01
C PRO A 293 -11.24 -14.59 0.59
N GLY A 294 -11.36 -15.10 1.81
CA GLY A 294 -10.27 -15.83 2.50
C GLY A 294 -9.18 -14.93 3.09
N VAL A 295 -9.20 -13.61 2.83
CA VAL A 295 -8.25 -12.66 3.42
C VAL A 295 -8.79 -12.09 4.73
N ALA A 296 -7.97 -12.10 5.78
CA ALA A 296 -8.29 -11.52 7.08
C ALA A 296 -7.11 -10.73 7.65
N GLU A 297 -7.40 -9.68 8.42
CA GLU A 297 -6.38 -9.02 9.24
C GLU A 297 -5.97 -9.98 10.37
N SER A 298 -4.67 -10.05 10.65
CA SER A 298 -4.09 -10.94 11.66
C SER A 298 -3.31 -10.14 12.70
N ALA A 299 -3.04 -10.75 13.86
CA ALA A 299 -2.23 -10.11 14.88
C ALA A 299 -0.81 -9.83 14.36
N VAL A 300 -0.30 -8.65 14.68
CA VAL A 300 1.11 -8.31 14.48
C VAL A 300 1.93 -9.08 15.51
N GLU A 301 2.95 -9.78 15.05
CA GLU A 301 3.95 -10.39 15.90
C GLU A 301 5.12 -9.41 16.00
N ARG A 302 5.32 -8.83 17.17
CA ARG A 302 6.51 -8.02 17.44
C ARG A 302 7.69 -8.98 17.62
N ARG A 303 8.69 -8.84 16.77
CA ARG A 303 10.01 -9.47 16.92
C ARG A 303 11.02 -8.42 17.31
#